data_AF-A0A8T5TKL2-F1
#
_entry.id   AF-A0A8T5TKL2-F1
#
_cell.length_a   1.000
_cell.length_b   1.000
_cell.length_c   1.000
_cell.angle_alpha   90.00
_cell.angle_beta   90.00
_cell.angle_gamma   90.00
#
_symmetry.space_group_name_H-M   'P 1'
#
loop_
_entity.id
_entity.type
_entity.pdbx_description
1 polymer ?
#
loop_
_entity_poly.entity_id
_entity_poly.type
_entity_poly.pdbx_seq_one_letter_code
_entity_poly.pdbx_strand_id
1 'polypeptide(L)'
;MFTIAKTITTRLPDDMVEEVEKIAEIEKIDKSSVIRRLLNKAIPKWKLEYASKLYQDKKISIGKAAELSSLSIWDILEYFSKKKIPLNYDLDDFNDDLKVVDEL
;
A
#
# COMPACT_ATOMS: atom_id res chain seq x y z
N MET A 1 -10.40 -21.37 7.86
CA MET A 1 -9.32 -21.43 6.85
C MET A 1 -8.01 -21.46 7.61
N PHE A 2 -7.26 -22.56 7.59
CA PHE A 2 -5.98 -22.65 8.31
C PHE A 2 -4.93 -21.85 7.55
N THR A 3 -4.40 -20.79 8.16
CA THR A 3 -3.27 -20.05 7.59
C THR A 3 -2.01 -20.89 7.75
N ILE A 4 -1.45 -21.37 6.64
CA ILE A 4 -0.17 -22.10 6.66
C ILE A 4 0.92 -21.08 7.01
N ALA A 5 1.50 -21.20 8.20
CA ALA A 5 2.66 -20.40 8.59
C ALA A 5 3.88 -20.84 7.77
N LYS A 6 4.57 -19.89 7.15
CA LYS A 6 5.85 -20.10 6.46
C LYS A 6 6.96 -19.36 7.19
N THR A 7 8.12 -20.00 7.33
CA THR A 7 9.31 -19.40 7.94
C THR A 7 10.12 -18.65 6.89
N ILE A 8 10.52 -17.42 7.23
CA ILE A 8 11.43 -16.60 6.43
C ILE A 8 12.68 -16.37 7.30
N THR A 9 13.86 -16.72 6.79
CA THR A 9 15.15 -16.49 7.46
C THR A 9 15.88 -15.37 6.74
N THR A 10 16.32 -14.36 7.47
CA THR A 10 17.13 -13.25 6.93
C THR A 10 18.18 -12.83 7.95
N ARG A 11 19.28 -12.24 7.47
CA ARG A 11 20.29 -11.61 8.32
C ARG A 11 19.91 -10.16 8.54
N LEU A 12 19.87 -9.74 9.79
CA LEU A 12 19.61 -8.36 10.18
C LEU A 12 20.88 -7.76 10.79
N PRO A 13 21.16 -6.48 10.55
CA PRO A 13 22.14 -5.71 11.31
C PRO A 13 21.87 -5.77 12.83
N ASP A 14 22.93 -5.73 13.64
CA ASP A 14 22.83 -5.88 15.10
C ASP A 14 21.95 -4.79 15.74
N ASP A 15 22.04 -3.55 15.27
CA ASP A 15 21.24 -2.42 15.74
C ASP A 15 19.73 -2.66 15.56
N MET A 16 19.33 -3.28 14.45
CA MET A 16 17.93 -3.64 14.23
C MET A 16 17.46 -4.75 15.18
N VAL A 17 18.33 -5.71 15.48
CA VAL A 17 17.99 -6.80 16.42
C VAL A 17 17.78 -6.22 17.81
N GLU A 18 18.67 -5.33 18.26
CA GLU A 18 18.55 -4.64 19.54
C GLU A 18 17.23 -3.84 19.66
N GLU A 19 16.81 -3.14 18.60
CA GLU A 19 15.53 -2.40 18.62
C GLU A 19 14.31 -3.34 18.72
N VAL A 20 14.33 -4.48 18.00
CA VAL A 20 13.26 -5.48 18.10
C VAL A 20 13.20 -6.09 19.50
N GLU A 21 14.36 -6.34 20.12
CA GLU A 21 14.46 -6.85 21.49
C GLU A 21 13.88 -5.87 22.51
N LYS A 22 14.25 -4.59 22.43
CA LYS A 22 13.69 -3.54 23.29
C LYS A 22 12.16 -3.48 23.19
N ILE A 23 11.62 -3.53 21.97
CA ILE A 23 10.15 -3.51 21.76
C ILE A 23 9.50 -4.77 22.36
N ALA A 24 10.12 -5.93 22.17
CA ALA A 24 9.63 -7.21 22.73
C ALA A 24 9.56 -7.16 24.26
N GLU A 25 10.58 -6.59 24.91
CA GLU A 25 10.63 -6.42 26.37
C GLU A 25 9.54 -5.46 26.89
N ILE A 26 9.43 -4.28 26.27
CA ILE A 26 8.46 -3.24 26.67
C ILE A 26 7.03 -3.77 26.57
N GLU A 27 6.73 -4.48 25.48
CA GLU A 27 5.38 -4.95 25.20
C GLU A 27 5.09 -6.36 25.74
N LYS A 28 6.09 -7.03 26.31
CA LYS A 28 6.00 -8.40 26.85
C LYS A 28 5.48 -9.42 25.83
N ILE A 29 5.98 -9.35 24.60
CA ILE A 29 5.68 -10.30 23.51
C ILE A 29 6.97 -10.86 22.92
N ASP A 30 6.88 -11.99 22.22
CA ASP A 30 8.07 -12.58 21.58
C ASP A 30 8.53 -11.77 20.35
N LYS A 31 9.82 -11.90 20.00
CA LYS A 31 10.44 -11.19 18.87
C LYS A 31 9.73 -11.47 17.54
N SER A 32 9.26 -12.69 17.32
CA SER A 32 8.57 -13.05 16.07
C SER A 32 7.21 -12.33 15.96
N SER A 33 6.51 -12.16 17.07
CA SER A 33 5.28 -11.36 17.15
C SER A 33 5.55 -9.88 16.86
N VAL A 34 6.63 -9.30 17.41
CA VAL A 34 7.05 -7.93 17.08
C VAL A 34 7.31 -7.79 15.58
N ILE A 35 8.17 -8.64 15.03
CA ILE A 35 8.55 -8.61 13.60
C ILE A 35 7.31 -8.75 12.72
N ARG A 36 6.44 -9.73 13.00
CA ARG A 36 5.20 -9.93 12.23
C ARG A 36 4.31 -8.70 12.27
N ARG A 37 4.16 -8.06 13.42
CA ARG A 37 3.34 -6.85 13.55
C ARG A 37 3.96 -5.67 12.81
N LEU A 38 5.28 -5.48 12.86
CA LEU A 38 5.98 -4.46 12.09
C LEU A 38 5.80 -4.67 10.58
N LEU A 39 5.94 -5.92 10.11
CA LEU A 39 5.71 -6.27 8.71
C LEU A 39 4.26 -6.05 8.27
N ASN A 40 3.28 -6.38 9.12
CA ASN A 40 1.86 -6.13 8.85
C ASN A 40 1.55 -4.64 8.67
N LYS A 41 2.34 -3.74 9.29
CA LYS A 41 2.23 -2.29 9.08
C LYS A 41 3.02 -1.83 7.85
N ALA A 42 4.21 -2.38 7.63
CA ALA A 42 5.11 -1.95 6.57
C ALA A 42 4.65 -2.39 5.17
N ILE A 43 4.14 -3.62 5.02
CA ILE A 43 3.76 -4.17 3.71
C ILE A 43 2.62 -3.38 3.05
N PRO A 44 1.49 -3.07 3.73
CA PRO A 44 0.42 -2.27 3.12
C PRO A 44 0.91 -0.88 2.68
N LYS A 45 1.74 -0.24 3.51
CA LYS A 45 2.33 1.06 3.18
C LYS A 45 3.21 0.99 1.93
N TRP A 46 4.07 -0.02 1.85
CA TRP A 46 4.92 -0.24 0.67
C TRP A 46 4.09 -0.50 -0.59
N LYS A 47 3.02 -1.32 -0.50
CA LYS A 47 2.12 -1.58 -1.63
C LYS A 47 1.46 -0.30 -2.14
N LEU A 48 0.97 0.54 -1.22
CA LEU A 48 0.35 1.82 -1.56
C LEU A 48 1.33 2.76 -2.25
N GLU A 49 2.55 2.90 -1.73
CA GLU A 49 3.60 3.73 -2.33
C GLU A 49 3.98 3.21 -3.74
N TYR A 50 4.11 1.89 -3.88
CA TYR A 50 4.42 1.26 -5.16
C TYR A 50 3.31 1.45 -6.20
N ALA A 51 2.04 1.20 -5.82
CA ALA A 51 0.88 1.42 -6.68
C ALA A 51 0.77 2.90 -7.10
N SER A 52 1.01 3.82 -6.17
CA SER A 52 1.00 5.27 -6.43
C SER A 52 2.07 5.68 -7.44
N LYS A 53 3.25 5.05 -7.39
CA LYS A 53 4.32 5.29 -8.37
C LYS A 53 3.93 4.79 -9.76
N LEU A 54 3.38 3.57 -9.85
CA LEU A 54 2.91 3.03 -11.12
C LEU A 54 1.79 3.87 -11.74
N TYR A 55 0.87 4.39 -10.91
CA TYR A 55 -0.18 5.30 -11.37
C TYR A 55 0.40 6.60 -11.93
N GLN A 56 1.33 7.24 -11.21
CA GLN A 56 2.01 8.46 -11.66
C GLN A 56 2.80 8.24 -12.96
N ASP A 57 3.41 7.07 -13.12
CA ASP A 57 4.09 6.67 -14.36
C ASP A 57 3.12 6.34 -15.52
N LYS A 58 1.80 6.53 -15.34
CA LYS A 58 0.73 6.16 -16.29
C LYS A 58 0.73 4.68 -16.70
N LYS A 59 1.26 3.80 -15.86
CA LYS A 59 1.35 2.35 -16.12
C LYS A 59 0.10 1.58 -15.70
N ILE A 60 -0.67 2.12 -14.77
CA ILE A 60 -1.87 1.49 -14.22
C ILE A 60 -2.97 2.53 -14.01
N SER A 61 -4.24 2.08 -14.05
CA SER A 61 -5.39 2.90 -13.69
C SER A 61 -5.53 3.04 -12.17
N ILE A 62 -6.38 3.97 -11.73
CA ILE A 62 -6.70 4.13 -10.30
C ILE A 62 -7.36 2.88 -9.70
N GLY A 63 -8.22 2.21 -10.47
CA GLY A 63 -8.83 0.94 -10.07
C GLY A 63 -7.77 -0.15 -9.85
N LYS A 64 -6.76 -0.20 -10.73
CA LYS A 64 -5.65 -1.15 -10.56
C LYS A 64 -4.74 -0.80 -9.37
N ALA A 65 -4.57 0.49 -9.08
CA ALA A 65 -3.85 0.93 -7.88
C ALA A 65 -4.57 0.53 -6.59
N ALA A 66 -5.91 0.62 -6.57
CA ALA A 66 -6.76 0.17 -5.48
C ALA A 66 -6.63 -1.35 -5.25
N GLU A 67 -6.70 -2.14 -6.33
CA GLU A 67 -6.52 -3.59 -6.29
C GLU A 67 -5.15 -4.00 -5.72
N LEU A 68 -4.05 -3.41 -6.23
CA LEU A 68 -2.68 -3.71 -5.79
C LEU A 68 -2.44 -3.36 -4.32
N SER A 69 -3.05 -2.27 -3.86
CA SER A 69 -2.93 -1.81 -2.47
C SER A 69 -3.88 -2.53 -1.52
N SER A 70 -4.83 -3.31 -2.06
CA SER A 70 -5.93 -3.92 -1.30
C SER A 70 -6.75 -2.86 -0.54
N LEU A 71 -6.99 -1.73 -1.20
CA LEU A 71 -7.75 -0.59 -0.71
C LEU A 71 -8.92 -0.28 -1.65
N SER A 72 -9.88 0.50 -1.20
CA SER A 72 -10.93 1.00 -2.10
C SER A 72 -10.38 2.12 -2.99
N ILE A 73 -11.08 2.43 -4.08
CA ILE A 73 -10.76 3.60 -4.92
C ILE A 73 -10.81 4.89 -4.09
N TRP A 74 -11.76 4.99 -3.15
CA TRP A 74 -11.90 6.15 -2.26
C TRP A 74 -10.68 6.34 -1.36
N ASP A 75 -10.14 5.26 -0.79
CA ASP A 75 -8.93 5.31 0.03
C ASP A 75 -7.72 5.78 -0.80
N ILE A 76 -7.63 5.35 -2.06
CA ILE A 76 -6.58 5.80 -2.98
C ILE A 76 -6.73 7.28 -3.31
N LEU A 77 -7.95 7.74 -3.60
CA LEU A 77 -8.24 9.15 -3.87
C LEU A 77 -7.89 10.04 -2.66
N GLU A 78 -8.25 9.60 -1.45
CA GLU A 78 -7.90 10.31 -0.22
C GLU A 78 -6.38 10.36 -0.03
N TYR A 79 -5.67 9.25 -0.29
CA TYR A 79 -4.21 9.20 -0.24
C TYR A 79 -3.57 10.14 -1.28
N PHE A 80 -4.05 10.15 -2.53
CA PHE A 80 -3.55 11.03 -3.58
C PHE A 80 -3.78 12.51 -3.25
N SER A 81 -4.95 12.86 -2.71
CA SER A 81 -5.25 14.20 -2.23
C SER A 81 -4.26 14.65 -1.16
N LYS A 82 -4.03 13.81 -0.13
CA LYS A 82 -3.05 14.10 0.95
C LYS A 82 -1.62 14.23 0.43
N LYS A 83 -1.25 13.48 -0.61
CA LYS A 83 0.09 13.48 -1.22
C LYS A 83 0.26 14.45 -2.38
N LYS A 84 -0.79 15.20 -2.75
CA LYS A 84 -0.84 16.09 -3.92
C LYS A 84 -0.43 15.39 -5.21
N ILE A 85 -0.84 14.12 -5.35
CA ILE A 85 -0.67 13.37 -6.60
C ILE A 85 -1.83 13.78 -7.52
N PRO A 86 -1.56 14.40 -8.68
CA PRO A 86 -2.62 14.78 -9.60
C PRO A 86 -3.31 13.54 -10.15
N LEU A 87 -4.62 13.64 -10.37
CA LEU A 87 -5.33 12.62 -11.12
C LEU A 87 -4.91 12.71 -12.58
N ASN A 88 -4.59 11.56 -13.17
CA ASN A 88 -4.49 11.38 -14.62
C ASN A 88 -5.89 11.37 -15.21
N TYR A 89 -6.63 12.46 -15.03
CA TYR A 89 -7.92 12.72 -15.64
C TYR A 89 -7.84 14.13 -16.20
N ASP A 90 -7.81 14.23 -17.52
CA ASP A 90 -7.74 15.50 -18.21
C ASP A 90 -9.08 15.88 -18.86
N LEU A 91 -9.10 17.04 -19.53
CA LEU A 91 -10.31 17.54 -20.18
C LEU A 91 -10.73 16.67 -21.37
N ASP A 92 -9.79 15.95 -21.98
CA ASP A 92 -10.12 15.05 -23.10
C ASP A 92 -10.85 13.82 -22.57
N ASP A 93 -10.37 13.23 -21.47
CA ASP A 93 -11.06 12.14 -20.75
C ASP A 93 -12.51 12.55 -20.37
N PHE A 94 -12.69 13.78 -19.86
CA PHE A 94 -14.01 14.31 -19.50
C PHE A 94 -14.95 14.48 -20.70
N ASN A 95 -14.44 15.02 -21.81
CA ASN A 95 -15.23 15.22 -23.01
C ASN A 95 -15.63 13.89 -23.66
N ASP A 96 -14.78 12.87 -23.58
CA ASP A 96 -15.10 11.53 -24.08
C ASP A 96 -16.19 10.86 -23.22
N ASP A 97 -16.15 11.01 -21.90
CA ASP A 97 -17.22 10.53 -21.00
C ASP A 97 -18.56 11.22 -21.28
N LEU A 98 -18.57 12.53 -21.58
CA LEU A 98 -19.80 13.27 -21.92
C LEU A 98 -20.47 12.74 -23.20
N LYS A 99 -19.69 12.40 -24.23
CA LYS A 99 -20.24 11.84 -25.48
C LYS A 99 -20.97 10.52 -25.24
N VAL A 100 -20.46 9.68 -24.32
CA VAL A 100 -21.10 8.40 -23.96
C VAL A 100 -22.46 8.63 -23.30
N VAL A 101 -22.61 9.70 -22.52
CA VAL A 101 -23.89 10.04 -21.88
C VAL A 101 -24.91 10.60 -22.87
N ASP A 102 -24.46 11.35 -23.88
CA ASP A 102 -25.33 11.90 -24.93
C ASP A 102 -25.87 10.84 -25.91
N GLU A 103 -25.25 9.65 -25.95
CA GLU A 103 -25.67 8.51 -26.79
C GLU A 103 -26.64 7.53 -26.08
N LEU A 104 -27.00 7.79 -24.80
CA LEU A 104 -27.95 7.00 -24.00
C LEU A 104 -29.37 7.57 -24.03
#